data_AF-A0A2V8IB66-F1
#
_entry.id   AF-A0A2V8IB66-F1
#
_cell.length_a   1.000
_cell.length_b   1.000
_cell.length_c   1.000
_cell.angle_alpha   90.00
_cell.angle_beta   90.00
_cell.angle_gamma   90.00
#
_symmetry.space_group_name_H-M   'P 1'
#
loop_
_entity.id
_entity.type
_entity.pdbx_description
1 polymer ?
#
loop_
_entity_poly.entity_id
_entity_poly.type
_entity_poly.pdbx_seq_one_letter_code
_entity_poly.pdbx_strand_id
1 'polypeptide(L)'
;MLTTVSTLEERSENYWFDRHSKSIIFLIIILGIIGIYEAFQLPVAVFPTTNFPLIKIGVDNGVMPIEQMEVTITRPIEQAVNIVPGLQSVRSVTSRGSADIDLFFDWGVNMIETLQLVDAAVSRIQSSLPPTAKIETNRMDFASFPIIGYSLTSEKVPQTDLWELATYDIKPRLNRLGGVARVVVQGGQQPEFHVTVDPAKMLRARVSVNDILNALNHTNIIDSPGLMSRNHQLFLGLVSGQVHSPEEISGVVVKTVNNVPVKVGDVGAVGPAVAPVYTVVTANGKPAVLLSINRQPDSNTVEVADEVHREMDAIRPSLPAGVEVRPFYDQSNIVKESIASVRDAIVIGLFLAALIIWLFLRDWGTAVMTGLVVPVTMFITFIAMKLLGQSFNLMTLGGLAAAVGLV
;
A
#
# COMPACT_ATOMS: atom_id res chain seq x y z
N MET A 1 -54.37 -66.27 3.64
CA MET A 1 -52.96 -65.91 3.39
C MET A 1 -52.90 -64.39 3.19
N LEU A 2 -53.23 -63.65 4.25
CA LEU A 2 -53.48 -62.20 4.30
C LEU A 2 -52.92 -61.73 5.64
N THR A 3 -51.59 -61.62 5.75
CA THR A 3 -50.92 -61.19 7.01
C THR A 3 -49.49 -60.68 6.76
N THR A 4 -49.24 -59.99 5.64
CA THR A 4 -47.89 -59.49 5.30
C THR A 4 -47.88 -58.07 4.69
N VAL A 5 -48.92 -57.27 4.90
CA VAL A 5 -48.96 -55.89 4.36
C VAL A 5 -49.00 -54.80 5.46
N SER A 6 -49.29 -55.14 6.72
CA SER A 6 -49.45 -54.14 7.79
C SER A 6 -48.14 -53.74 8.52
N THR A 7 -46.98 -54.28 8.17
CA THR A 7 -45.72 -54.03 8.91
C THR A 7 -44.78 -53.01 8.27
N LEU A 8 -45.17 -52.42 7.13
CA LEU A 8 -44.36 -51.39 6.46
C LEU A 8 -44.87 -49.96 6.69
N GLU A 9 -46.15 -49.75 7.02
CA GLU A 9 -46.69 -48.40 7.34
C GLU A 9 -46.36 -47.92 8.76
N GLU A 10 -46.15 -48.82 9.73
CA GLU A 10 -45.83 -48.43 11.12
C GLU A 10 -44.35 -48.07 11.35
N ARG A 11 -43.49 -48.22 10.34
CA ARG A 11 -42.04 -48.05 10.48
C ARG A 11 -41.51 -46.66 10.09
N SER A 12 -42.38 -45.77 9.59
CA SER A 12 -41.99 -44.39 9.24
C SER A 12 -42.03 -43.42 10.43
N GLU A 13 -42.77 -43.69 11.51
CA GLU A 13 -42.91 -42.75 12.65
C GLU A 13 -41.70 -42.68 13.62
N ASN A 14 -40.62 -43.40 13.33
CA ASN A 14 -39.48 -43.57 14.23
C ASN A 14 -38.17 -42.91 13.78
N TYR A 15 -38.20 -42.04 12.78
CA TYR A 15 -37.03 -41.22 12.48
C TYR A 15 -37.07 -39.93 13.29
N TRP A 16 -36.03 -39.71 14.12
CA TRP A 16 -35.87 -38.51 14.94
C TRP A 16 -36.07 -37.20 14.15
N PHE A 17 -35.65 -37.22 12.88
CA PHE A 17 -35.79 -36.12 11.92
C PHE A 17 -37.24 -35.77 11.58
N ASP A 18 -38.13 -36.76 11.50
CA ASP A 18 -39.54 -36.52 11.14
C ASP A 18 -40.29 -35.84 12.30
N ARG A 19 -39.97 -36.24 13.53
CA ARG A 19 -40.53 -35.63 14.75
C ARG A 19 -40.05 -34.20 14.98
N HIS A 20 -38.81 -33.89 14.61
CA HIS A 20 -38.21 -32.56 14.79
C HIS A 20 -38.12 -31.75 13.49
N SER A 21 -38.82 -32.17 12.45
CA SER A 21 -38.79 -31.57 11.11
C SER A 21 -38.98 -30.05 11.12
N LYS A 22 -39.97 -29.55 11.88
CA LYS A 22 -40.20 -28.11 12.05
C LYS A 22 -39.03 -27.37 12.71
N SER A 23 -38.42 -27.97 13.72
CA SER A 23 -37.27 -27.39 14.43
C SER A 23 -36.01 -27.37 13.56
N ILE A 24 -35.80 -28.42 12.77
CA ILE A 24 -34.67 -28.52 11.83
C ILE A 24 -34.82 -27.49 10.71
N ILE A 25 -36.02 -27.36 10.11
CA ILE A 25 -36.30 -26.35 9.09
C ILE A 25 -36.10 -24.95 9.66
N PHE A 26 -36.59 -24.69 10.88
CA PHE A 26 -36.37 -23.41 11.55
C PHE A 26 -34.89 -23.09 11.74
N LEU A 27 -34.08 -24.07 12.17
CA LEU A 27 -32.64 -23.91 12.29
C LEU A 27 -31.98 -23.61 10.94
N ILE A 28 -32.34 -24.34 9.88
CA ILE A 28 -31.81 -24.13 8.54
C ILE A 28 -32.15 -22.72 8.03
N ILE A 29 -33.38 -22.25 8.25
CA ILE A 29 -33.79 -20.89 7.85
C ILE A 29 -32.98 -19.84 8.62
N ILE A 30 -32.80 -20.00 9.93
CA ILE A 30 -31.98 -19.08 10.74
C ILE A 30 -30.53 -19.06 10.22
N LEU A 31 -29.93 -20.22 10.00
CA LEU A 31 -28.57 -20.32 9.48
C LEU A 31 -28.47 -19.72 8.06
N GLY A 32 -29.50 -19.89 7.23
CA GLY A 32 -29.59 -19.25 5.92
C GLY A 32 -29.60 -17.72 6.03
N ILE A 33 -30.41 -17.15 6.92
CA ILE A 33 -30.50 -15.69 7.13
C ILE A 33 -29.18 -15.13 7.67
N ILE A 34 -28.58 -15.79 8.67
CA ILE A 34 -27.28 -15.39 9.21
C ILE A 34 -26.20 -15.47 8.12
N GLY A 35 -26.20 -16.54 7.33
CA GLY A 35 -25.25 -16.72 6.24
C GLY A 35 -25.38 -15.68 5.12
N ILE A 36 -26.61 -15.28 4.79
CA ILE A 36 -26.87 -14.16 3.86
C ILE A 36 -26.29 -12.86 4.44
N TYR A 37 -26.53 -12.58 5.73
CA TYR A 37 -25.99 -11.40 6.38
C TYR A 37 -24.45 -11.37 6.37
N GLU A 38 -23.81 -12.49 6.71
CA GLU A 38 -22.36 -12.61 6.69
C GLU A 38 -21.78 -12.50 5.26
N ALA A 39 -22.51 -12.96 4.24
CA ALA A 39 -22.09 -12.81 2.84
C ALA A 39 -21.86 -11.34 2.46
N PHE A 40 -22.63 -10.41 3.02
CA PHE A 40 -22.48 -8.97 2.77
C PHE A 40 -21.41 -8.31 3.66
N GLN A 41 -20.99 -8.95 4.74
CA GLN A 41 -19.98 -8.42 5.67
C GLN A 41 -18.58 -8.93 5.43
N LEU A 42 -18.42 -10.07 4.75
CA LEU A 42 -17.11 -10.66 4.54
C LEU A 42 -16.24 -9.76 3.64
N PRO A 43 -14.99 -9.46 4.05
CA PRO A 43 -14.11 -8.62 3.27
C PRO A 43 -13.72 -9.32 1.97
N VAL A 44 -13.56 -8.52 0.92
CA VAL A 44 -13.19 -9.00 -0.41
C VAL A 44 -11.74 -8.62 -0.72
N ALA A 45 -10.93 -9.61 -1.08
CA ALA A 45 -9.52 -9.45 -1.43
C ALA A 45 -9.13 -10.42 -2.55
N VAL A 46 -8.04 -10.16 -3.28
CA VAL A 46 -7.52 -11.15 -4.25
C VAL A 46 -6.87 -12.33 -3.52
N PHE A 47 -6.06 -12.03 -2.52
CA PHE A 47 -5.28 -12.99 -1.74
C PHE A 47 -5.84 -13.13 -0.32
N PRO A 48 -5.63 -14.28 0.32
CA PRO A 48 -5.93 -14.42 1.74
C PRO A 48 -5.09 -13.45 2.59
N THR A 49 -5.66 -12.97 3.69
CA THR A 49 -4.92 -12.21 4.69
C THR A 49 -4.02 -13.18 5.47
N THR A 50 -2.78 -13.34 5.02
CA THR A 50 -1.76 -14.10 5.75
C THR A 50 -0.59 -13.19 6.11
N ASN A 51 0.03 -13.45 7.25
CA ASN A 51 1.26 -12.80 7.63
C ASN A 51 2.39 -13.46 6.86
N PHE A 52 2.93 -12.76 5.86
CA PHE A 52 4.10 -13.25 5.16
C PHE A 52 5.31 -13.15 6.11
N PRO A 53 6.09 -14.22 6.32
CA PRO A 53 7.15 -14.24 7.32
C PRO A 53 8.42 -13.56 6.79
N LEU A 54 8.29 -12.28 6.42
CA LEU A 54 9.33 -11.46 5.84
C LEU A 54 9.26 -10.04 6.42
N ILE A 55 10.39 -9.57 6.94
CA ILE A 55 10.60 -8.16 7.27
C ILE A 55 11.64 -7.61 6.31
N LYS A 56 11.36 -6.44 5.74
CA LYS A 56 12.32 -5.69 4.93
C LYS A 56 12.88 -4.54 5.74
N ILE A 57 14.20 -4.36 5.66
CA ILE A 57 14.90 -3.19 6.17
C ILE A 57 15.49 -2.47 4.97
N GLY A 58 14.98 -1.28 4.69
CA GLY A 58 15.54 -0.38 3.69
C GLY A 58 16.47 0.62 4.37
N VAL A 59 17.65 0.83 3.80
CA VAL A 59 18.62 1.80 4.30
C VAL A 59 19.03 2.74 3.18
N ASP A 60 19.00 4.04 3.46
CA ASP A 60 19.48 5.11 2.60
C ASP A 60 20.53 5.94 3.34
N ASN A 61 21.74 6.00 2.78
CA ASN A 61 22.87 6.78 3.28
C ASN A 61 23.37 7.79 2.23
N GLY A 62 22.53 8.15 1.25
CA GLY A 62 22.85 9.08 0.18
C GLY A 62 23.78 8.45 -0.86
N VAL A 63 25.00 8.99 -0.99
CA VAL A 63 25.98 8.51 -1.98
C VAL A 63 27.20 7.95 -1.26
N MET A 64 27.39 6.63 -1.38
CA MET A 64 28.49 5.90 -0.73
C MET A 64 28.98 4.77 -1.63
N PRO A 65 30.30 4.48 -1.68
CA PRO A 65 30.82 3.29 -2.37
C PRO A 65 30.22 2.00 -1.80
N ILE A 66 30.01 1.00 -2.67
CA ILE A 66 29.33 -0.25 -2.31
C ILE A 66 30.09 -0.98 -1.21
N GLU A 67 31.41 -1.08 -1.32
CA GLU A 67 32.26 -1.79 -0.36
C GLU A 67 32.22 -1.13 1.03
N GLN A 68 32.14 0.20 1.05
CA GLN A 68 32.03 0.93 2.30
C GLN A 68 30.63 0.80 2.91
N MET A 69 29.58 0.89 2.09
CA MET A 69 28.18 0.68 2.50
C MET A 69 27.98 -0.72 3.07
N GLU A 70 28.60 -1.73 2.46
CA GLU A 70 28.56 -3.10 2.94
C GLU A 70 29.18 -3.22 4.34
N VAL A 71 30.43 -2.76 4.51
CA VAL A 71 31.19 -2.97 5.75
C VAL A 71 30.68 -2.09 6.91
N THR A 72 30.23 -0.87 6.63
CA THR A 72 29.89 0.12 7.69
C THR A 72 28.42 0.13 8.06
N ILE A 73 27.52 -0.35 7.19
CA ILE A 73 26.07 -0.29 7.41
C ILE A 73 25.45 -1.67 7.27
N THR A 74 25.59 -2.30 6.10
CA THR A 74 24.87 -3.55 5.80
C THR A 74 25.29 -4.69 6.72
N ARG A 75 26.59 -4.96 6.86
CA ARG A 75 27.13 -6.03 7.72
C ARG A 75 26.80 -5.82 9.21
N PRO A 76 26.97 -4.61 9.80
CA PRO A 76 26.54 -4.36 11.17
C PRO A 76 25.03 -4.62 11.38
N ILE A 77 24.17 -4.19 10.45
CA ILE A 77 22.73 -4.45 10.54
C ILE A 77 22.44 -5.95 10.46
N GLU A 78 23.01 -6.67 9.49
CA GLU A 78 22.89 -8.13 9.37
C GLU A 78 23.27 -8.85 10.68
N GLN A 79 24.40 -8.46 11.28
CA GLN A 79 24.88 -9.04 12.53
C GLN A 79 23.95 -8.71 13.71
N ALA A 80 23.45 -7.47 13.77
CA ALA A 80 22.56 -7.03 14.84
C ALA A 80 21.21 -7.73 14.81
N VAL A 81 20.66 -8.01 13.62
CA VAL A 81 19.36 -8.70 13.49
C VAL A 81 19.48 -10.22 13.59
N ASN A 82 20.68 -10.79 13.46
CA ASN A 82 20.89 -12.25 13.54
C ASN A 82 20.54 -12.87 14.90
N ILE A 83 20.42 -12.05 15.95
CA ILE A 83 20.01 -12.50 17.29
C ILE A 83 18.48 -12.50 17.48
N VAL A 84 17.70 -12.09 16.48
CA VAL A 84 16.24 -12.07 16.57
C VAL A 84 15.70 -13.50 16.50
N PRO A 85 14.91 -13.95 17.50
CA PRO A 85 14.35 -15.30 17.51
C PRO A 85 13.46 -15.59 16.29
N GLY A 86 13.55 -16.83 15.78
CA GLY A 86 12.75 -17.30 14.63
C GLY A 86 13.27 -16.87 13.26
N LEU A 87 14.40 -16.16 13.20
CA LEU A 87 15.06 -15.80 11.95
C LEU A 87 15.68 -17.03 11.29
N GLN A 88 15.29 -17.30 10.05
CA GLN A 88 15.75 -18.44 9.25
C GLN A 88 16.89 -18.06 8.30
N SER A 89 16.74 -16.91 7.61
CA SER A 89 17.79 -16.43 6.71
C SER A 89 17.74 -14.92 6.53
N VAL A 90 18.90 -14.35 6.26
CA VAL A 90 19.08 -12.94 5.91
C VAL A 90 19.60 -12.87 4.48
N ARG A 91 18.96 -12.05 3.65
CA ARG A 91 19.45 -11.73 2.30
C ARG A 91 19.58 -10.24 2.18
N SER A 92 20.72 -9.76 1.72
CA SER A 92 20.94 -8.33 1.53
C SER A 92 21.35 -8.04 0.10
N VAL A 93 20.95 -6.87 -0.38
CA VAL A 93 21.42 -6.29 -1.63
C VAL A 93 21.96 -4.90 -1.29
N THR A 94 23.28 -4.73 -1.42
CA THR A 94 23.94 -3.44 -1.20
C THR A 94 24.17 -2.76 -2.54
N SER A 95 23.80 -1.49 -2.61
CA SER A 95 23.99 -0.61 -3.76
C SER A 95 24.75 0.64 -3.34
N ARG A 96 24.93 1.58 -4.28
CA ARG A 96 25.68 2.83 -4.04
C ARG A 96 24.89 3.75 -3.11
N GLY A 97 25.14 3.64 -1.81
CA GLY A 97 24.49 4.44 -0.77
C GLY A 97 23.11 3.95 -0.33
N SER A 98 22.68 2.78 -0.79
CA SER A 98 21.46 2.13 -0.29
C SER A 98 21.67 0.65 -0.03
N ALA A 99 20.87 0.07 0.86
CA ALA A 99 20.87 -1.36 1.14
C ALA A 99 19.45 -1.85 1.43
N ASP A 100 19.06 -2.97 0.81
CA ASP A 100 17.82 -3.68 1.10
C ASP A 100 18.18 -4.98 1.81
N ILE A 101 17.64 -5.20 3.01
CA ILE A 101 17.90 -6.39 3.84
C ILE A 101 16.57 -7.09 4.12
N ASP A 102 16.44 -8.30 3.58
CA ASP A 102 15.29 -9.18 3.67
C ASP A 102 15.53 -10.24 4.76
N LEU A 103 14.69 -10.22 5.79
CA LEU A 103 14.71 -11.14 6.93
C LEU A 103 13.59 -12.16 6.82
N PHE A 104 13.93 -13.42 6.55
CA PHE A 104 12.98 -14.52 6.44
C PHE A 104 12.82 -15.22 7.78
N PHE A 105 11.58 -15.42 8.21
CA PHE A 105 11.21 -16.09 9.46
C PHE A 105 10.44 -17.39 9.19
N ASP A 106 10.22 -18.19 10.24
CA ASP A 106 9.32 -19.33 10.18
C ASP A 106 7.85 -18.92 10.03
N TRP A 107 7.07 -19.80 9.40
CA TRP A 107 5.61 -19.65 9.35
C TRP A 107 5.00 -19.78 10.75
N GLY A 108 3.96 -18.98 11.03
CA GLY A 108 3.26 -19.01 12.32
C GLY A 108 3.87 -18.11 13.40
N VAL A 109 4.97 -17.41 13.10
CA VAL A 109 5.55 -16.39 13.97
C VAL A 109 4.68 -15.13 13.98
N ASN A 110 4.57 -14.48 15.14
CA ASN A 110 3.91 -13.18 15.24
C ASN A 110 4.78 -12.07 14.66
N MET A 111 4.56 -11.75 13.39
CA MET A 111 5.34 -10.75 12.67
C MET A 111 5.24 -9.32 13.23
N ILE A 112 4.22 -8.99 14.04
CA ILE A 112 4.13 -7.68 14.71
C ILE A 112 5.17 -7.61 15.84
N GLU A 113 5.21 -8.64 16.67
CA GLU A 113 6.19 -8.76 17.75
C GLU A 113 7.60 -8.87 17.18
N THR A 114 7.80 -9.68 16.13
CA THR A 114 9.09 -9.81 15.45
C THR A 114 9.58 -8.48 14.88
N LEU A 115 8.70 -7.66 14.28
CA LEU A 115 9.08 -6.34 13.80
C LEU A 115 9.60 -5.46 14.93
N GLN A 116 8.94 -5.46 16.10
CA GLN A 116 9.41 -4.71 17.27
C GLN A 116 10.77 -5.21 17.77
N LEU A 117 11.03 -6.51 17.72
CA LEU A 117 12.33 -7.08 18.07
C LEU A 117 13.43 -6.69 17.07
N VAL A 118 13.12 -6.66 15.78
CA VAL A 118 14.01 -6.17 14.73
C VAL A 118 14.30 -4.68 14.94
N ASP A 119 13.29 -3.86 15.17
CA ASP A 119 13.44 -2.42 15.44
C ASP A 119 14.33 -2.17 16.67
N ALA A 120 14.12 -2.94 17.74
CA ALA A 120 14.95 -2.87 18.94
C ALA A 120 16.41 -3.29 18.65
N ALA A 121 16.62 -4.27 17.77
CA ALA A 121 17.96 -4.72 17.37
C ALA A 121 18.71 -3.68 16.54
N VAL A 122 18.04 -3.09 15.55
CA VAL A 122 18.58 -1.99 14.74
C VAL A 122 18.86 -0.77 15.61
N SER A 123 17.93 -0.41 16.50
CA SER A 123 18.07 0.75 17.39
C SER A 123 19.30 0.66 18.30
N ARG A 124 19.69 -0.55 18.75
CA ARG A 124 20.88 -0.75 19.59
C ARG A 124 22.18 -0.39 18.88
N ILE A 125 22.24 -0.55 17.56
CA ILE A 125 23.44 -0.25 16.77
C ILE A 125 23.36 1.11 16.07
N GLN A 126 22.25 1.84 16.19
CA GLN A 126 22.05 3.14 15.52
C GLN A 126 23.20 4.12 15.79
N SER A 127 23.76 4.12 17.01
CA SER A 127 24.90 4.98 17.37
C SER A 127 26.24 4.60 16.73
N SER A 128 26.36 3.36 16.24
CA SER A 128 27.53 2.87 15.51
C SER A 128 27.42 3.07 13.99
N LEU A 129 26.21 3.38 13.50
CA LEU A 129 25.96 3.67 12.10
C LEU A 129 26.26 5.14 11.80
N PRO A 130 26.60 5.49 10.54
CA PRO A 130 26.75 6.88 10.14
C PRO A 130 25.49 7.71 10.44
N PRO A 131 25.61 8.96 10.90
CA PRO A 131 24.45 9.81 11.23
C PRO A 131 23.58 10.16 10.02
N THR A 132 24.11 9.96 8.82
CA THR A 132 23.42 10.15 7.55
C THR A 132 22.52 8.96 7.17
N ALA A 133 22.64 7.82 7.85
CA ALA A 133 21.90 6.60 7.53
C ALA A 133 20.45 6.71 8.03
N LYS A 134 19.50 6.71 7.09
CA LYS A 134 18.06 6.59 7.34
C LYS A 134 17.65 5.14 7.17
N ILE A 135 16.98 4.59 8.18
CA ILE A 135 16.58 3.18 8.20
C ILE A 135 15.07 3.12 8.31
N GLU A 136 14.45 2.34 7.44
CA GLU A 136 13.02 2.05 7.47
C GLU A 136 12.81 0.53 7.53
N THR A 137 12.06 0.09 8.52
CA THR A 137 11.70 -1.31 8.73
C THR A 137 10.22 -1.50 8.40
N ASN A 138 9.90 -2.51 7.61
CA ASN A 138 8.54 -2.79 7.21
C ASN A 138 8.28 -4.30 7.20
N ARG A 139 7.18 -4.73 7.82
CA ARG A 139 6.64 -6.07 7.61
C ARG A 139 6.08 -6.17 6.19
N MET A 140 6.42 -7.23 5.48
CA MET A 140 5.77 -7.54 4.22
C MET A 140 4.43 -8.21 4.46
N ASP A 141 3.39 -7.70 3.80
CA ASP A 141 2.09 -8.34 3.71
C ASP A 141 1.53 -8.19 2.27
N PHE A 142 0.42 -8.84 1.96
CA PHE A 142 -0.20 -8.71 0.64
C PHE A 142 -0.73 -7.30 0.36
N ALA A 143 -0.92 -6.45 1.38
CA ALA A 143 -1.31 -5.05 1.23
C ALA A 143 -0.12 -4.12 0.94
N SER A 144 1.10 -4.62 1.08
CA SER A 144 2.34 -3.93 0.72
C SER A 144 2.56 -3.84 -0.79
N PHE A 145 1.81 -4.61 -1.58
CA PHE A 145 1.73 -4.47 -3.03
C PHE A 145 0.67 -3.43 -3.41
N PRO A 146 0.93 -2.57 -4.41
CA PRO A 146 -0.06 -1.61 -4.86
C PRO A 146 -1.28 -2.34 -5.41
N ILE A 147 -2.47 -1.80 -5.11
CA ILE A 147 -3.75 -2.32 -5.62
C ILE A 147 -4.21 -1.57 -6.88
N ILE A 148 -3.77 -0.32 -7.05
CA ILE A 148 -4.01 0.50 -8.23
C ILE A 148 -2.72 1.22 -8.61
N GLY A 149 -2.50 1.34 -9.92
CA GLY A 149 -1.44 2.14 -10.51
C GLY A 149 -2.01 3.13 -11.53
N TYR A 150 -1.67 4.41 -11.38
CA TYR A 150 -1.95 5.47 -12.35
C TYR A 150 -0.67 6.01 -12.97
N SER A 151 -0.72 6.33 -14.25
CA SER A 151 0.33 7.06 -14.96
C SER A 151 -0.12 8.47 -15.27
N LEU A 152 0.75 9.44 -14.99
CA LEU A 152 0.65 10.83 -15.42
C LEU A 152 1.61 11.03 -16.58
N THR A 153 1.08 11.47 -17.71
CA THR A 153 1.87 11.79 -18.90
C THR A 153 1.45 13.15 -19.45
N SER A 154 2.39 13.86 -20.07
CA SER A 154 2.08 15.10 -20.81
C SER A 154 3.13 15.36 -21.87
N GLU A 155 2.70 15.95 -22.98
CA GLU A 155 3.60 16.48 -24.02
C GLU A 155 3.84 17.99 -23.87
N LYS A 156 3.02 18.67 -23.05
CA LYS A 156 3.06 20.13 -22.88
C LYS A 156 3.62 20.55 -21.53
N VAL A 157 3.39 19.73 -20.51
CA VAL A 157 3.82 19.99 -19.13
C VAL A 157 5.17 19.32 -18.87
N PRO A 158 6.17 20.06 -18.35
CA PRO A 158 7.45 19.49 -17.94
C PRO A 158 7.32 18.35 -16.93
N GLN A 159 8.30 17.44 -16.92
CA GLN A 159 8.31 16.32 -15.97
C GLN A 159 8.46 16.76 -14.50
N THR A 160 9.06 17.94 -14.27
CA THR A 160 9.15 18.57 -12.94
C THR A 160 7.77 18.93 -12.40
N ASP A 161 6.98 19.62 -13.22
CA ASP A 161 5.67 20.11 -12.84
C ASP A 161 4.68 18.95 -12.71
N LEU A 162 4.83 17.90 -13.54
CA LEU A 162 4.09 16.64 -13.37
C LEU A 162 4.43 15.95 -12.04
N TRP A 163 5.70 15.96 -11.63
CA TRP A 163 6.12 15.38 -10.37
C TRP A 163 5.58 16.18 -9.18
N GLU A 164 5.59 17.51 -9.25
CA GLU A 164 5.00 18.38 -8.23
C GLU A 164 3.49 18.16 -8.12
N LEU A 165 2.78 18.16 -9.24
CA LEU A 165 1.34 17.85 -9.31
C LEU A 165 1.04 16.47 -8.69
N ALA A 166 1.82 15.45 -9.03
CA ALA A 166 1.66 14.12 -8.44
C ALA A 166 1.92 14.11 -6.92
N THR A 167 2.95 14.82 -6.46
CA THR A 167 3.47 14.75 -5.09
C THR A 167 2.73 15.65 -4.10
N TYR A 168 2.39 16.87 -4.51
CA TYR A 168 1.82 17.90 -3.65
C TYR A 168 0.32 18.08 -3.82
N ASP A 169 -0.25 17.73 -4.98
CA ASP A 169 -1.69 17.87 -5.21
C ASP A 169 -2.42 16.52 -5.15
N ILE A 170 -1.99 15.54 -5.95
CA ILE A 170 -2.71 14.25 -6.09
C ILE A 170 -2.45 13.33 -4.89
N LYS A 171 -1.18 13.09 -4.56
CA LYS A 171 -0.79 12.16 -3.48
C LYS A 171 -1.46 12.49 -2.14
N PRO A 172 -1.52 13.75 -1.64
CA PRO A 172 -2.17 14.05 -0.38
C PRO A 172 -3.68 13.81 -0.42
N ARG A 173 -4.34 14.08 -1.56
CA ARG A 173 -5.78 13.82 -1.71
C ARG A 173 -6.09 12.33 -1.62
N LEU A 174 -5.30 11.49 -2.30
CA LEU A 174 -5.45 10.04 -2.26
C LEU A 174 -5.08 9.43 -0.90
N ASN A 175 -4.03 9.92 -0.23
CA ASN A 175 -3.65 9.45 1.10
C ASN A 175 -4.71 9.75 2.19
N ARG A 176 -5.66 10.67 1.94
CA ARG A 176 -6.77 10.95 2.88
C ARG A 176 -7.94 9.99 2.75
N LEU A 177 -7.98 9.15 1.72
CA LEU A 177 -9.08 8.21 1.50
C LEU A 177 -9.06 7.08 2.54
N GLY A 178 -10.25 6.59 2.89
CA GLY A 178 -10.40 5.48 3.84
C GLY A 178 -9.75 4.22 3.27
N GLY A 179 -8.98 3.50 4.10
CA GLY A 179 -8.35 2.25 3.67
C GLY A 179 -7.14 2.41 2.74
N VAL A 180 -6.72 3.63 2.37
CA VAL A 180 -5.42 3.85 1.72
C VAL A 180 -4.32 3.89 2.79
N ALA A 181 -3.25 3.12 2.59
CA ALA A 181 -2.10 3.11 3.50
C ALA A 181 -1.05 4.15 3.08
N ARG A 182 -0.69 4.14 1.79
CA ARG A 182 0.25 5.10 1.22
C ARG A 182 0.11 5.16 -0.30
N VAL A 183 0.42 6.32 -0.86
CA VAL A 183 0.66 6.51 -2.28
C VAL A 183 2.13 6.78 -2.54
N VAL A 184 2.73 5.92 -3.35
CA VAL A 184 4.14 6.01 -3.76
C VAL A 184 4.20 6.65 -5.15
N VAL A 185 5.03 7.70 -5.27
CA VAL A 185 5.29 8.38 -6.53
C VAL A 185 6.62 7.87 -7.08
N GLN A 186 6.64 7.43 -8.34
CA GLN A 186 7.84 6.89 -8.99
C GLN A 186 8.06 7.56 -10.36
N GLY A 187 9.33 7.75 -10.72
CA GLY A 187 9.70 8.46 -11.96
C GLY A 187 9.54 9.97 -11.83
N GLY A 188 9.40 10.64 -12.97
CA GLY A 188 9.45 12.10 -13.03
C GLY A 188 10.84 12.68 -12.78
N GLN A 189 10.87 14.00 -12.65
CA GLN A 189 12.08 14.76 -12.32
C GLN A 189 11.79 15.58 -11.08
N GLN A 190 12.36 15.21 -9.93
CA GLN A 190 12.19 16.01 -8.71
C GLN A 190 12.92 17.35 -8.90
N PRO A 191 12.23 18.50 -8.76
CA PRO A 191 12.84 19.80 -8.91
C PRO A 191 13.80 20.09 -7.74
N GLU A 192 14.95 20.66 -8.06
CA GLU A 192 15.97 21.12 -7.09
C GLU A 192 16.55 22.46 -7.54
N PHE A 193 17.21 23.18 -6.63
CA PHE A 193 18.00 24.36 -6.97
C PHE A 193 19.49 24.01 -6.88
N HIS A 194 20.20 24.10 -8.02
CA HIS A 194 21.63 23.86 -8.05
C HIS A 194 22.41 25.14 -7.86
N VAL A 195 23.34 25.14 -6.90
CA VAL A 195 24.35 26.17 -6.72
C VAL A 195 25.61 25.74 -7.47
N THR A 196 25.80 26.24 -8.69
CA THR A 196 26.96 25.93 -9.52
C THR A 196 28.07 26.94 -9.24
N VAL A 197 29.10 26.50 -8.52
CA VAL A 197 30.21 27.36 -8.11
C VAL A 197 31.28 27.49 -9.20
N ASP A 198 31.89 28.68 -9.31
CA ASP A 198 33.03 28.94 -10.20
C ASP A 198 34.33 28.95 -9.37
N PRO A 199 35.21 27.94 -9.54
CA PRO A 199 36.46 27.85 -8.77
C PRO A 199 37.35 29.10 -8.87
N ALA A 200 37.36 29.79 -10.01
CA ALA A 200 38.18 30.98 -10.20
C ALA A 200 37.60 32.20 -9.48
N LYS A 201 36.28 32.30 -9.36
CA LYS A 201 35.63 33.35 -8.54
C LYS A 201 35.81 33.06 -7.05
N MET A 202 35.65 31.81 -6.63
CA MET A 202 35.87 31.38 -5.24
C MET A 202 37.29 31.69 -4.74
N LEU A 203 38.30 31.41 -5.56
CA LEU A 203 39.71 31.71 -5.23
C LEU A 203 39.93 33.22 -5.03
N ARG A 204 39.39 34.06 -5.92
CA ARG A 204 39.48 35.53 -5.80
C ARG A 204 38.75 36.06 -4.58
N ALA A 205 37.59 35.49 -4.28
CA ALA A 205 36.77 35.86 -3.13
C ALA A 205 37.27 35.26 -1.79
N ARG A 206 38.27 34.35 -1.82
CA ARG A 206 38.77 33.61 -0.64
C ARG A 206 37.64 32.89 0.12
N VAL A 207 36.73 32.31 -0.65
CA VAL A 207 35.58 31.53 -0.18
C VAL A 207 35.82 30.06 -0.51
N SER A 208 35.60 29.19 0.47
CA SER A 208 35.66 27.73 0.29
C SER A 208 34.27 27.13 0.06
N VAL A 209 34.22 25.88 -0.42
CA VAL A 209 32.93 25.16 -0.57
C VAL A 209 32.25 24.98 0.79
N ASN A 210 33.03 24.72 1.84
CA ASN A 210 32.52 24.61 3.20
C ASN A 210 31.90 25.91 3.70
N ASP A 211 32.46 27.07 3.33
CA ASP A 211 31.85 28.37 3.67
C ASP A 211 30.46 28.50 3.04
N ILE A 212 30.30 28.09 1.77
CA ILE A 212 29.01 28.10 1.07
C ILE A 212 28.02 27.13 1.72
N LEU A 213 28.44 25.89 1.99
CA LEU A 213 27.60 24.89 2.65
C LEU A 213 27.13 25.37 4.03
N ASN A 214 28.04 25.96 4.82
CA ASN A 214 27.69 26.51 6.12
C ASN A 214 26.71 27.68 6.00
N ALA A 215 26.94 28.60 5.06
CA ALA A 215 26.04 29.73 4.84
C ALA A 215 24.65 29.27 4.43
N LEU A 216 24.54 28.29 3.53
CA LEU A 216 23.27 27.72 3.10
C LEU A 216 22.57 26.96 4.23
N ASN A 217 23.29 26.18 5.05
CA ASN A 217 22.71 25.45 6.18
C ASN A 217 22.23 26.35 7.33
N HIS A 218 22.84 27.54 7.49
CA HIS A 218 22.40 28.54 8.47
C HIS A 218 21.37 29.52 7.90
N THR A 219 21.18 29.50 6.58
CA THR A 219 20.06 30.15 5.90
C THR A 219 18.92 29.15 5.83
N ASN A 220 17.69 29.61 5.60
CA ASN A 220 16.51 28.75 5.57
C ASN A 220 15.95 28.30 6.93
N ILE A 221 16.24 29.06 7.99
CA ILE A 221 15.65 28.87 9.32
C ILE A 221 14.51 29.86 9.59
N ILE A 222 13.49 29.42 10.31
CA ILE A 222 12.46 30.28 10.91
C ILE A 222 12.72 30.27 12.40
N ASP A 223 12.92 31.45 12.98
CA ASP A 223 13.18 31.62 14.42
C ASP A 223 12.18 32.61 15.03
N SER A 224 12.02 32.56 16.35
CA SER A 224 11.16 33.47 17.10
C SER A 224 11.94 34.15 18.22
N PRO A 225 12.04 35.50 18.22
CA PRO A 225 12.55 36.24 19.37
C PRO A 225 11.60 36.23 20.59
N GLY A 226 10.47 35.52 20.52
CA GLY A 226 9.51 35.37 21.61
C GLY A 226 8.25 36.24 21.46
N LEU A 227 7.48 36.29 22.54
CA LEU A 227 6.21 37.02 22.61
C LEU A 227 6.45 38.47 23.02
N MET A 228 5.88 39.40 22.27
CA MET A 228 5.86 40.83 22.58
C MET A 228 4.47 41.23 23.06
N SER A 229 4.39 41.81 24.27
CA SER A 229 3.13 42.30 24.83
C SER A 229 2.84 43.73 24.36
N ARG A 230 1.68 43.94 23.74
CA ARG A 230 1.19 45.27 23.34
C ARG A 230 -0.33 45.31 23.39
N ASN A 231 -0.91 46.37 23.95
CA ASN A 231 -2.37 46.57 24.02
C ASN A 231 -3.16 45.39 24.61
N HIS A 232 -2.68 44.79 25.70
CA HIS A 232 -3.28 43.58 26.31
C HIS A 232 -3.35 42.36 25.37
N GLN A 233 -2.53 42.33 24.33
CA GLN A 233 -2.36 41.19 23.42
C GLN A 233 -0.89 40.77 23.36
N LEU A 234 -0.66 39.47 23.20
CA LEU A 234 0.67 38.90 22.97
C LEU A 234 0.82 38.60 21.48
N PHE A 235 1.83 39.21 20.85
CA PHE A 235 2.19 38.96 19.46
C PHE A 235 3.44 38.10 19.42
N LEU A 236 3.40 36.99 18.69
CA LEU A 236 4.59 36.21 18.40
C LEU A 236 5.41 36.92 17.33
N GLY A 237 6.64 37.32 17.69
CA GLY A 237 7.60 37.77 16.69
C GLY A 237 8.12 36.57 15.92
N LEU A 238 8.18 36.66 14.59
CA LEU A 238 8.83 35.67 13.74
C LEU A 238 9.90 36.35 12.90
N VAL A 239 11.08 35.74 12.84
CA VAL A 239 12.18 36.13 11.96
C VAL A 239 12.39 34.94 11.03
N SER A 240 12.16 35.16 9.73
CA SER A 240 12.37 34.14 8.71
C SER A 240 13.60 34.48 7.90
N GLY A 241 14.53 33.53 7.80
CA GLY A 241 15.59 33.51 6.79
C GLY A 241 15.28 32.51 5.68
N GLN A 242 14.01 32.13 5.50
CA GLN A 242 13.58 31.19 4.47
C GLN A 242 13.78 31.77 3.07
N VAL A 243 14.32 30.95 2.17
CA VAL A 243 14.55 31.31 0.76
C VAL A 243 13.61 30.51 -0.13
N HIS A 244 12.92 31.19 -1.05
CA HIS A 244 11.90 30.59 -1.91
C HIS A 244 12.22 30.67 -3.41
N SER A 245 13.23 31.44 -3.78
CA SER A 245 13.60 31.69 -5.18
C SER A 245 15.11 31.54 -5.42
N PRO A 246 15.54 31.17 -6.64
CA PRO A 246 16.95 31.16 -7.02
C PRO A 246 17.66 32.50 -6.76
N GLU A 247 16.94 33.61 -6.90
CA GLU A 247 17.43 34.97 -6.66
C GLU A 247 17.71 35.21 -5.18
N GLU A 248 16.82 34.74 -4.29
CA GLU A 248 17.03 34.79 -2.84
C GLU A 248 18.22 33.92 -2.41
N ILE A 249 18.34 32.71 -2.96
CA ILE A 249 19.49 31.82 -2.71
C ILE A 249 20.78 32.49 -3.20
N SER A 250 20.76 33.14 -4.37
CA SER A 250 21.90 33.89 -4.90
C SER A 250 22.27 35.09 -4.02
N GLY A 251 21.29 35.65 -3.29
CA GLY A 251 21.44 36.75 -2.36
C GLY A 251 22.09 36.40 -1.02
N VAL A 252 22.19 35.11 -0.68
CA VAL A 252 22.72 34.63 0.59
C VAL A 252 24.17 35.03 0.76
N VAL A 253 24.49 35.64 1.90
CA VAL A 253 25.85 36.07 2.24
C VAL A 253 26.64 34.86 2.73
N VAL A 254 27.73 34.54 2.02
CA VAL A 254 28.61 33.43 2.35
C VAL A 254 29.67 33.86 3.37
N LYS A 255 30.30 35.01 3.13
CA LYS A 255 31.44 35.49 3.92
C LYS A 255 31.63 36.98 3.74
N THR A 256 32.10 37.67 4.76
CA THR A 256 32.49 39.08 4.64
C THR A 256 34.01 39.18 4.56
N VAL A 257 34.53 39.77 3.48
CA VAL A 257 35.98 39.97 3.26
C VAL A 257 36.24 41.47 3.15
N ASN A 258 37.13 42.01 4.01
CA ASN A 258 37.42 43.45 4.07
C ASN A 258 36.16 44.34 4.21
N ASN A 259 35.21 43.90 5.04
CA ASN A 259 33.92 44.56 5.26
C ASN A 259 32.99 44.60 4.04
N VAL A 260 33.27 43.82 2.99
CA VAL A 260 32.40 43.62 1.83
C VAL A 260 31.77 42.23 1.91
N PRO A 261 30.43 42.10 1.96
CA PRO A 261 29.77 40.81 1.95
C PRO A 261 29.88 40.17 0.57
N VAL A 262 30.36 38.93 0.53
CA VAL A 262 30.40 38.07 -0.65
C VAL A 262 29.17 37.18 -0.61
N LYS A 263 28.35 37.24 -1.66
CA LYS A 263 27.14 36.45 -1.81
C LYS A 263 27.37 35.17 -2.63
N VAL A 264 26.42 34.24 -2.57
CA VAL A 264 26.45 33.02 -3.40
C VAL A 264 26.52 33.37 -4.89
N GLY A 265 25.77 34.37 -5.35
CA GLY A 265 25.80 34.84 -6.74
C GLY A 265 27.13 35.47 -7.16
N ASP A 266 27.97 35.92 -6.22
CA ASP A 266 29.29 36.48 -6.54
C ASP A 266 30.33 35.37 -6.84
N VAL A 267 30.10 34.17 -6.32
CA VAL A 267 31.01 33.02 -6.44
C VAL A 267 30.48 31.90 -7.34
N GLY A 268 29.23 31.99 -7.79
CA GLY A 268 28.58 30.97 -8.61
C GLY A 268 27.29 31.46 -9.25
N ALA A 269 26.53 30.53 -9.82
CA ALA A 269 25.19 30.75 -10.34
C ALA A 269 24.22 29.80 -9.63
N VAL A 270 23.02 30.29 -9.31
CA VAL A 270 21.93 29.47 -8.79
C VAL A 270 20.86 29.37 -9.86
N GLY A 271 20.38 28.16 -10.11
CA GLY A 271 19.32 27.95 -11.08
C GLY A 271 18.47 26.72 -10.76
N PRO A 272 17.24 26.66 -11.32
CA PRO A 272 16.43 25.46 -11.26
C PRO A 272 17.14 24.31 -11.98
N ALA A 273 17.05 23.14 -11.38
CA ALA A 273 17.64 21.89 -11.83
C ALA A 273 16.76 20.73 -11.37
N VAL A 274 17.25 19.51 -11.59
CA VAL A 274 16.52 18.30 -11.21
C VAL A 274 17.45 17.39 -10.43
N ALA A 275 16.89 16.73 -9.41
CA ALA A 275 17.59 15.71 -8.65
C ALA A 275 18.12 14.60 -9.60
N PRO A 276 19.25 13.95 -9.26
CA PRO A 276 19.75 12.82 -10.04
C PRO A 276 18.68 11.74 -10.26
N VAL A 277 18.35 11.48 -11.54
CA VAL A 277 17.33 10.50 -11.91
C VAL A 277 17.98 9.12 -12.05
N TYR A 278 17.79 8.27 -11.03
CA TYR A 278 18.29 6.89 -11.04
C TYR A 278 17.33 5.89 -11.69
N THR A 279 16.03 6.23 -11.73
CA THR A 279 14.99 5.36 -12.29
C THR A 279 14.23 6.10 -13.38
N VAL A 280 14.23 5.53 -14.59
CA VAL A 280 13.43 6.03 -15.71
C VAL A 280 12.14 5.25 -15.76
N VAL A 281 11.02 5.96 -15.75
CA VAL A 281 9.69 5.36 -15.80
C VAL A 281 8.94 5.91 -17.00
N THR A 282 8.28 5.01 -17.73
CA THR A 282 7.52 5.37 -18.93
C THR A 282 6.17 4.69 -18.92
N ALA A 283 5.19 5.33 -19.54
CA ALA A 283 3.88 4.75 -19.83
C ALA A 283 3.67 4.79 -21.34
N ASN A 284 3.50 3.62 -21.97
CA ASN A 284 3.35 3.48 -23.42
C ASN A 284 4.44 4.22 -24.23
N GLY A 285 5.69 4.17 -23.76
CA GLY A 285 6.83 4.81 -24.41
C GLY A 285 6.99 6.32 -24.16
N LYS A 286 6.11 6.94 -23.37
CA LYS A 286 6.24 8.36 -22.96
C LYS A 286 6.79 8.47 -21.52
N PRO A 287 7.69 9.42 -21.21
CA PRO A 287 8.10 9.70 -19.83
C PRO A 287 6.88 9.97 -18.94
N ALA A 288 6.82 9.29 -17.79
CA ALA A 288 5.66 9.30 -16.93
C ALA A 288 6.03 9.43 -15.46
N VAL A 289 5.11 10.01 -14.70
CA VAL A 289 5.10 9.93 -13.24
C VAL A 289 4.05 8.89 -12.85
N LEU A 290 4.46 7.83 -12.15
CA LEU A 290 3.54 6.79 -11.70
C LEU A 290 3.12 7.05 -10.26
N LEU A 291 1.83 6.87 -10.00
CA LEU A 291 1.26 6.80 -8.65
C LEU A 291 0.85 5.35 -8.40
N SER A 292 1.47 4.74 -7.39
CA SER A 292 1.17 3.41 -6.91
C SER A 292 0.43 3.51 -5.58
N ILE A 293 -0.81 3.03 -5.52
CA ILE A 293 -1.68 3.16 -4.36
C ILE A 293 -1.70 1.83 -3.61
N ASN A 294 -1.24 1.87 -2.36
CA ASN A 294 -1.25 0.74 -1.45
C ASN A 294 -2.41 0.88 -0.47
N ARG A 295 -3.11 -0.23 -0.24
CA ARG A 295 -4.23 -0.29 0.71
C ARG A 295 -3.75 -0.64 2.13
N GLN A 296 -4.58 -0.38 3.12
CA GLN A 296 -4.37 -0.86 4.48
C GLN A 296 -4.67 -2.37 4.54
N PRO A 297 -3.94 -3.16 5.37
CA PRO A 297 -4.12 -4.61 5.45
C PRO A 297 -5.57 -5.09 5.62
N ASP A 298 -6.36 -4.38 6.43
CA ASP A 298 -7.74 -4.75 6.78
C ASP A 298 -8.81 -4.11 5.87
N SER A 299 -8.39 -3.32 4.87
CA SER A 299 -9.32 -2.62 3.98
C SER A 299 -9.78 -3.49 2.80
N ASN A 300 -11.01 -3.26 2.33
CA ASN A 300 -11.57 -3.96 1.16
C ASN A 300 -10.96 -3.41 -0.13
N THR A 301 -10.43 -4.30 -0.97
CA THR A 301 -9.71 -3.90 -2.20
C THR A 301 -10.62 -3.21 -3.21
N VAL A 302 -11.87 -3.68 -3.34
CA VAL A 302 -12.85 -3.14 -4.30
C VAL A 302 -13.35 -1.77 -3.86
N GLU A 303 -13.65 -1.62 -2.57
CA GLU A 303 -14.15 -0.36 -2.00
C GLU A 303 -13.10 0.75 -2.11
N VAL A 304 -11.85 0.48 -1.69
CA VAL A 304 -10.76 1.44 -1.82
C VAL A 304 -10.52 1.78 -3.28
N ALA A 305 -10.62 0.81 -4.19
CA ALA A 305 -10.47 1.07 -5.61
C ALA A 305 -11.55 2.00 -6.16
N ASP A 306 -12.81 1.77 -5.80
CA ASP A 306 -13.93 2.61 -6.22
C ASP A 306 -13.83 4.03 -5.62
N GLU A 307 -13.32 4.19 -4.40
CA GLU A 307 -12.99 5.50 -3.82
C GLU A 307 -11.88 6.23 -4.57
N VAL A 308 -10.79 5.53 -4.87
CA VAL A 308 -9.66 6.10 -5.61
C VAL A 308 -10.09 6.52 -7.02
N HIS A 309 -10.85 5.68 -7.74
CA HIS A 309 -11.39 6.04 -9.05
C HIS A 309 -12.26 7.30 -8.99
N ARG A 310 -13.17 7.38 -8.02
CA ARG A 310 -14.02 8.57 -7.81
C ARG A 310 -13.20 9.82 -7.53
N GLU A 311 -12.19 9.73 -6.66
CA GLU A 311 -11.33 10.88 -6.34
C GLU A 311 -10.49 11.29 -7.55
N MET A 312 -9.98 10.33 -8.33
CA MET A 312 -9.25 10.61 -9.56
C MET A 312 -10.14 11.26 -10.62
N ASP A 313 -11.39 10.82 -10.76
CA ASP A 313 -12.37 11.46 -11.64
C ASP A 313 -12.71 12.89 -11.18
N ALA A 314 -12.70 13.17 -9.88
CA ALA A 314 -12.86 14.51 -9.33
C ALA A 314 -11.60 15.40 -9.50
N ILE A 315 -10.40 14.81 -9.56
CA ILE A 315 -9.12 15.51 -9.79
C ILE A 315 -8.95 15.87 -11.27
N ARG A 316 -9.34 14.97 -12.19
CA ARG A 316 -9.11 15.13 -13.64
C ARG A 316 -9.50 16.51 -14.20
N PRO A 317 -10.65 17.12 -13.84
CA PRO A 317 -11.04 18.44 -14.33
C PRO A 317 -10.14 19.59 -13.85
N SER A 318 -9.47 19.44 -12.71
CA SER A 318 -8.54 20.45 -12.18
C SER A 318 -7.14 20.36 -12.75
N LEU A 319 -6.84 19.36 -13.58
CA LEU A 319 -5.51 19.16 -14.13
C LEU A 319 -5.21 20.16 -15.25
N PRO A 320 -3.94 20.62 -15.38
CA PRO A 320 -3.52 21.47 -16.49
C PRO A 320 -3.80 20.85 -17.86
N ALA A 321 -4.07 21.69 -18.85
CA ALA A 321 -4.36 21.24 -20.21
C ALA A 321 -3.20 20.41 -20.79
N GLY A 322 -3.49 19.19 -21.21
CA GLY A 322 -2.51 18.26 -21.78
C GLY A 322 -1.87 17.30 -20.79
N VAL A 323 -2.25 17.32 -19.51
CA VAL A 323 -1.96 16.23 -18.57
C VAL A 323 -2.98 15.12 -18.78
N GLU A 324 -2.48 13.92 -19.05
CA GLU A 324 -3.29 12.72 -19.21
C GLU A 324 -3.00 11.74 -18.07
N VAL A 325 -4.09 11.34 -17.39
CA VAL A 325 -4.03 10.36 -16.29
C VAL A 325 -4.74 9.09 -16.70
N ARG A 326 -4.01 7.97 -16.72
CA ARG A 326 -4.56 6.67 -17.08
C ARG A 326 -4.25 5.61 -16.01
N PRO A 327 -5.21 4.76 -15.64
CA PRO A 327 -4.89 3.58 -14.86
C PRO A 327 -4.10 2.60 -15.75
N PHE A 328 -2.97 2.09 -15.25
CA PHE A 328 -2.20 1.04 -15.91
C PHE A 328 -2.33 -0.31 -15.20
N TYR A 329 -2.76 -0.28 -13.93
CA TYR A 329 -2.96 -1.47 -13.12
C TYR A 329 -4.13 -1.23 -12.18
N ASP A 330 -5.05 -2.20 -12.10
CA ASP A 330 -6.18 -2.16 -11.17
C ASP A 330 -6.53 -3.59 -10.77
N GLN A 331 -6.20 -3.91 -9.52
CA GLN A 331 -6.45 -5.22 -8.94
C GLN A 331 -7.95 -5.50 -8.73
N SER A 332 -8.77 -4.47 -8.57
CA SER A 332 -10.21 -4.63 -8.32
C SER A 332 -10.96 -5.26 -9.48
N ASN A 333 -10.48 -5.09 -10.72
CA ASN A 333 -11.08 -5.69 -11.90
C ASN A 333 -11.05 -7.22 -11.83
N ILE A 334 -9.89 -7.79 -11.49
CA ILE A 334 -9.73 -9.25 -11.33
C ILE A 334 -10.66 -9.77 -10.23
N VAL A 335 -10.80 -9.03 -9.12
CA VAL A 335 -11.71 -9.38 -8.02
C VAL A 335 -13.16 -9.38 -8.48
N LYS A 336 -13.61 -8.30 -9.12
CA LYS A 336 -14.99 -8.14 -9.60
C LYS A 336 -15.35 -9.22 -10.63
N GLU A 337 -14.45 -9.49 -11.58
CA GLU A 337 -14.61 -10.55 -12.58
C GLU A 337 -14.67 -11.94 -11.94
N SER A 338 -13.84 -12.21 -10.94
CA SER A 338 -13.85 -13.50 -10.24
C SER A 338 -15.12 -13.72 -9.43
N ILE A 339 -15.63 -12.68 -8.77
CA ILE A 339 -16.93 -12.73 -8.08
C ILE A 339 -18.06 -12.96 -9.09
N ALA A 340 -18.05 -12.23 -10.21
CA ALA A 340 -19.05 -12.40 -11.26
C ALA A 340 -19.02 -13.81 -11.84
N SER A 341 -17.82 -14.35 -12.11
CA SER A 341 -17.63 -15.71 -12.59
C SER A 341 -18.16 -16.77 -11.62
N VAL A 342 -17.88 -16.63 -10.32
CA VAL A 342 -18.42 -17.55 -9.30
C VAL A 342 -19.93 -17.43 -9.19
N ARG A 343 -20.48 -16.21 -9.17
CA ARG A 343 -21.94 -15.98 -9.22
C ARG A 343 -22.55 -16.70 -10.43
N ASP A 344 -21.98 -16.52 -11.61
CA ASP A 344 -22.50 -17.10 -12.84
C ASP A 344 -22.40 -18.62 -12.83
N ALA A 345 -21.29 -19.18 -12.35
CA ALA A 345 -21.12 -20.62 -12.16
C ALA A 345 -22.16 -21.21 -11.19
N ILE A 346 -22.44 -20.53 -10.07
CA ILE A 346 -23.47 -20.94 -9.10
C ILE A 346 -24.85 -20.94 -9.75
N VAL A 347 -25.21 -19.87 -10.45
CA VAL A 347 -26.53 -19.73 -11.09
C VAL A 347 -26.72 -20.78 -12.20
N ILE A 348 -25.70 -20.98 -13.04
CA ILE A 348 -25.72 -21.99 -14.11
C ILE A 348 -25.77 -23.40 -13.50
N GLY A 349 -24.95 -23.68 -12.49
CA GLY A 349 -24.92 -24.96 -11.78
C GLY A 349 -26.26 -25.30 -11.15
N LEU A 350 -26.87 -24.35 -10.44
CA LEU A 350 -28.20 -24.49 -9.83
C LEU A 350 -29.27 -24.78 -10.89
N PHE A 351 -29.26 -24.03 -12.00
CA PHE A 351 -30.22 -24.23 -13.08
C PHE A 351 -30.06 -25.59 -13.75
N LEU A 352 -28.84 -26.01 -14.07
CA LEU A 352 -28.56 -27.31 -14.68
C LEU A 352 -28.90 -28.48 -13.74
N ALA A 353 -28.59 -28.36 -12.44
CA ALA A 353 -28.95 -29.36 -11.45
C ALA A 353 -30.47 -29.51 -11.34
N ALA A 354 -31.20 -28.40 -11.21
CA ALA A 354 -32.66 -28.41 -11.18
C ALA A 354 -33.27 -29.01 -12.46
N LEU A 355 -32.71 -28.69 -13.64
CA LEU A 355 -33.14 -29.23 -14.92
C LEU A 355 -32.93 -30.74 -15.02
N ILE A 356 -31.76 -31.24 -14.61
CA ILE A 356 -31.46 -32.68 -14.64
C ILE A 356 -32.36 -33.43 -13.67
N ILE A 357 -32.51 -32.95 -12.44
CA ILE A 357 -33.38 -33.59 -11.43
C ILE A 357 -34.82 -33.60 -11.92
N TRP A 358 -35.30 -32.50 -12.47
CA TRP A 358 -36.63 -32.44 -13.06
C TRP A 358 -36.80 -33.41 -14.24
N LEU A 359 -35.78 -33.57 -15.10
CA LEU A 359 -35.84 -34.50 -16.22
C LEU A 359 -35.93 -35.98 -15.77
N PHE A 360 -35.24 -36.34 -14.68
CA PHE A 360 -35.25 -37.70 -14.16
C PHE A 360 -36.47 -38.01 -13.27
N LEU A 361 -36.84 -37.09 -12.37
CA LEU A 361 -37.90 -37.32 -11.39
C LEU A 361 -39.28 -36.85 -11.89
N ARG A 362 -39.32 -35.93 -12.85
CA ARG A 362 -40.55 -35.28 -13.39
C ARG A 362 -41.44 -34.65 -12.31
N ASP A 363 -40.87 -34.39 -11.13
CA ASP A 363 -41.51 -33.75 -9.99
C ASP A 363 -40.83 -32.42 -9.67
N TRP A 364 -41.60 -31.34 -9.79
CA TRP A 364 -41.12 -29.99 -9.52
C TRP A 364 -40.83 -29.76 -8.04
N GLY A 365 -41.56 -30.44 -7.14
CA GLY A 365 -41.35 -30.32 -5.70
C GLY A 365 -39.94 -30.78 -5.31
N THR A 366 -39.56 -31.99 -5.74
CA THR A 366 -38.26 -32.58 -5.44
C THR A 366 -37.13 -31.82 -6.13
N ALA A 367 -37.30 -31.39 -7.39
CA ALA A 367 -36.29 -30.61 -8.10
C ALA A 367 -35.98 -29.26 -7.41
N VAL A 368 -37.01 -28.55 -6.94
CA VAL A 368 -36.84 -27.28 -6.21
C VAL A 368 -36.24 -27.52 -4.83
N MET A 369 -36.68 -28.55 -4.11
CA MET A 369 -36.15 -28.87 -2.78
C MET A 369 -34.66 -29.24 -2.83
N THR A 370 -34.23 -30.04 -3.81
CA THR A 370 -32.82 -30.36 -3.99
C THR A 370 -32.02 -29.15 -4.48
N GLY A 371 -32.57 -28.34 -5.38
CA GLY A 371 -31.94 -27.10 -5.82
C GLY A 371 -31.68 -26.12 -4.67
N LEU A 372 -32.57 -26.04 -3.69
CA LEU A 372 -32.42 -25.20 -2.50
C LEU A 372 -31.29 -25.64 -1.55
N VAL A 373 -30.80 -26.87 -1.66
CA VAL A 373 -29.70 -27.37 -0.81
C VAL A 373 -28.39 -26.63 -1.08
N VAL A 374 -28.10 -26.34 -2.36
CA VAL A 374 -26.88 -25.63 -2.78
C VAL A 374 -26.76 -24.25 -2.14
N PRO A 375 -27.72 -23.30 -2.32
CA PRO A 375 -27.61 -21.97 -1.74
C PRO A 375 -27.63 -21.99 -0.21
N VAL A 376 -28.41 -22.88 0.42
CA VAL A 376 -28.43 -23.04 1.88
C VAL A 376 -27.06 -23.47 2.40
N THR A 377 -26.42 -24.44 1.75
CA THR A 377 -25.08 -24.94 2.12
C THR A 377 -24.01 -23.86 1.98
N MET A 378 -24.10 -23.04 0.92
CA MET A 378 -23.22 -21.89 0.75
C MET A 378 -23.40 -20.84 1.84
N PHE A 379 -24.64 -20.47 2.19
CA PHE A 379 -24.89 -19.51 3.27
C PHE A 379 -24.29 -20.00 4.60
N ILE A 380 -24.44 -21.28 4.90
CA ILE A 380 -23.82 -21.89 6.09
C ILE A 380 -22.28 -21.82 6.01
N THR A 381 -21.71 -22.00 4.82
CA THR A 381 -20.27 -21.90 4.61
C THR A 381 -19.75 -20.48 4.87
N PHE A 382 -20.51 -19.44 4.54
CA PHE A 382 -20.12 -18.05 4.85
C PHE A 382 -20.05 -17.79 6.36
N ILE A 383 -20.93 -18.41 7.15
CA ILE A 383 -20.83 -18.37 8.62
C ILE A 383 -19.52 -19.02 9.08
N ALA A 384 -19.21 -20.21 8.56
CA ALA A 384 -17.97 -20.91 8.90
C ALA A 384 -16.73 -20.09 8.51
N MET A 385 -16.76 -19.44 7.33
CA MET A 385 -15.69 -18.54 6.90
C MET A 385 -15.49 -17.38 7.87
N LYS A 386 -16.58 -16.74 8.33
CA LYS A 386 -16.49 -15.65 9.32
C LYS A 386 -15.88 -16.11 10.64
N LEU A 387 -16.33 -17.26 11.16
CA LEU A 387 -15.82 -17.84 12.41
C LEU A 387 -14.33 -18.19 12.33
N LEU A 388 -13.86 -18.57 11.14
CA LEU A 388 -12.45 -18.87 10.86
C LEU A 388 -11.64 -17.64 10.42
N GLY A 389 -12.23 -16.44 10.42
CA GLY A 389 -11.57 -15.20 10.00
C GLY A 389 -11.16 -15.17 8.52
N GLN A 390 -11.84 -15.94 7.66
CA GLN A 390 -11.55 -16.02 6.23
C GLN A 390 -12.22 -14.89 5.44
N SER A 391 -11.65 -14.55 4.29
CA SER A 391 -12.17 -13.54 3.36
C SER A 391 -12.70 -14.16 2.07
N PHE A 392 -13.46 -13.39 1.29
CA PHE A 392 -13.72 -13.72 -0.11
C PHE A 392 -12.48 -13.41 -0.94
N ASN A 393 -11.81 -14.47 -1.40
CA ASN A 393 -10.61 -14.40 -2.21
C ASN A 393 -10.57 -15.49 -3.27
N LEU A 394 -9.62 -15.42 -4.21
CA LEU A 394 -9.57 -16.35 -5.34
C LEU A 394 -9.51 -17.82 -4.90
N MET A 395 -8.86 -18.10 -3.78
CA MET A 395 -8.73 -19.47 -3.26
C MET A 395 -10.04 -19.95 -2.63
N THR A 396 -10.71 -19.11 -1.83
CA THR A 396 -11.99 -19.44 -1.21
C THR A 396 -13.12 -19.51 -2.25
N LEU A 397 -13.12 -18.62 -3.24
CA LEU A 397 -14.02 -18.63 -4.39
C LEU A 397 -13.84 -19.88 -5.26
N GLY A 398 -12.60 -20.30 -5.52
CA GLY A 398 -12.32 -21.57 -6.20
C GLY A 398 -12.82 -22.78 -5.41
N GLY A 399 -12.64 -22.78 -4.09
CA GLY A 399 -13.18 -23.82 -3.20
C GLY A 399 -14.71 -23.87 -3.21
N LEU A 400 -15.38 -22.72 -3.16
CA LEU A 400 -16.85 -22.61 -3.26
C LEU A 400 -17.36 -23.14 -4.60
N ALA A 401 -16.72 -22.76 -5.71
CA ALA A 401 -17.09 -23.26 -7.04
C ALA A 401 -16.97 -24.78 -7.16
N ALA A 402 -15.90 -25.37 -6.60
CA ALA A 402 -15.73 -26.82 -6.55
C ALA A 402 -16.78 -27.51 -5.65
N ALA A 403 -17.07 -26.92 -4.48
CA ALA A 403 -18.06 -27.45 -3.55
C ALA A 403 -19.48 -27.48 -4.14
N VAL A 404 -19.85 -26.45 -4.91
CA VAL A 404 -21.15 -26.37 -5.61
C VAL A 404 -21.33 -27.49 -6.63
N GLY A 405 -20.25 -27.96 -7.26
CA GLY A 405 -20.32 -29.11 -8.18
C GLY A 405 -20.45 -30.47 -7.48
N LEU A 406 -20.13 -30.54 -6.18
CA LEU A 406 -20.17 -31.76 -5.38
C LEU A 406 -21.51 -31.94 -4.63
N VAL A 407 -22.09 -30.84 -4.17
CA VAL A 407 -23.40 -30.77 -3.48
C VAL A 407 -24.52 -30.88 -4.49
#